data_AF-A0A2V5LYP5-F1
#
_entry.id   AF-A0A2V5LYP5-F1
#
_cell.length_a   1.000
_cell.length_b   1.000
_cell.length_c   1.000
_cell.angle_alpha   90.00
_cell.angle_beta   90.00
_cell.angle_gamma   90.00
#
_symmetry.space_group_name_H-M   'P 1'
#
loop_
_entity.id
_entity.type
_entity.pdbx_description
1 polymer ?
#
loop_
_entity_poly.entity_id
_entity_poly.type
_entity_poly.pdbx_seq_one_letter_code
_entity_poly.pdbx_strand_id
1 'polypeptide(L)'
;GRAIDSGILSTALREGYHTALMRGQFPVTFLFIDVDPHQVDVNVHPAKREVRFRDPAGVREAIVQAVQRTLESGRSEWRQKFSAPTNVVAGVPDAVSPPADSSSA
;
A
#
# COMPACT_ATOMS: atom_id res chain seq x y z
N GLY A 1 12.01 14.19 -11.44
CA GLY A 1 10.54 14.16 -11.60
C GLY A 1 9.96 15.51 -11.21
N ARG A 2 8.84 15.91 -11.83
CA ARG A 2 8.08 17.12 -11.47
C ARG A 2 6.89 16.72 -10.60
N ALA A 3 6.64 17.44 -9.51
CA ALA A 3 5.40 17.25 -8.74
C ALA A 3 4.22 17.77 -9.55
N ILE A 4 3.21 16.92 -9.75
CA ILE A 4 2.03 17.21 -10.55
C ILE A 4 0.78 17.03 -9.68
N ASP A 5 -0.22 17.86 -9.92
CA ASP A 5 -1.57 17.70 -9.41
C ASP A 5 -2.46 17.24 -10.57
N SER A 6 -3.23 16.19 -10.34
CA SER A 6 -4.07 15.61 -11.38
C SER A 6 -5.24 14.85 -10.76
N GLY A 7 -6.45 15.36 -11.02
CA GLY A 7 -7.69 14.75 -10.54
C GLY A 7 -7.91 13.32 -11.06
N ILE A 8 -7.41 13.01 -12.27
CA ILE A 8 -7.54 11.67 -12.84
C ILE A 8 -6.69 10.66 -12.09
N LEU A 9 -5.47 11.04 -11.69
CA LEU A 9 -4.60 10.17 -10.88
C LEU A 9 -5.22 9.92 -9.51
N SER A 10 -5.75 10.97 -8.88
CA SER A 10 -6.46 10.87 -7.60
C SER A 10 -7.67 9.94 -7.67
N THR A 11 -8.45 10.03 -8.76
CA THR A 11 -9.62 9.17 -8.99
C THR A 11 -9.20 7.72 -9.26
N ALA A 12 -8.18 7.51 -10.10
CA ALA A 12 -7.63 6.20 -10.41
C ALA A 12 -7.09 5.50 -9.15
N LEU A 13 -6.39 6.22 -8.27
CA LEU A 13 -5.91 5.68 -7.00
C LEU A 13 -7.07 5.26 -6.10
N ARG A 14 -8.07 6.13 -5.90
CA ARG A 14 -9.25 5.79 -5.08
C ARG A 14 -9.96 4.53 -5.58
N GLU A 15 -10.08 4.39 -6.89
CA GLU A 15 -10.66 3.22 -7.51
C GLU A 15 -9.77 1.98 -7.39
N GLY A 16 -8.45 2.08 -7.58
CA GLY A 16 -7.55 0.95 -7.36
C GLY A 16 -7.63 0.40 -5.92
N TYR A 17 -7.86 1.28 -4.95
CA TYR A 17 -7.97 0.92 -3.53
C TYR A 17 -9.39 0.54 -3.06
N HIS A 18 -10.41 0.60 -3.91
CA HIS A 18 -11.81 0.46 -3.47
C HIS A 18 -12.13 -0.89 -2.81
N THR A 19 -11.41 -1.95 -3.15
CA THR A 19 -11.56 -3.28 -2.52
C THR A 19 -10.72 -3.46 -1.26
N ALA A 20 -9.71 -2.61 -1.05
CA ALA A 20 -8.74 -2.73 0.03
C ALA A 20 -8.99 -1.74 1.18
N LEU A 21 -9.67 -0.63 0.92
CA LEU A 21 -9.97 0.40 1.92
C LEU A 21 -11.46 0.42 2.29
N MET A 22 -11.75 0.71 3.56
CA MET A 22 -13.12 0.96 3.99
C MET A 22 -13.62 2.30 3.46
N ARG A 23 -14.94 2.43 3.31
CA ARG A 23 -15.57 3.69 2.90
C ARG A 23 -15.17 4.84 3.83
N GLY A 24 -14.77 5.97 3.25
CA GLY A 24 -14.32 7.17 3.96
C GLY A 24 -12.81 7.23 4.24
N GLN A 25 -12.04 6.19 3.90
CA GLN A 25 -10.57 6.23 3.98
C GLN A 25 -9.94 6.71 2.67
N PHE A 26 -8.76 7.31 2.78
CA PHE A 26 -7.99 7.80 1.64
C PHE A 26 -6.62 7.11 1.60
N PRO A 27 -6.20 6.59 0.43
CA PRO A 27 -4.87 6.01 0.29
C PRO A 27 -3.78 7.09 0.37
N VAL A 28 -2.74 6.83 1.15
CA VAL A 28 -1.49 7.61 1.12
C VAL A 28 -0.49 6.85 0.26
N THR A 29 -0.07 7.45 -0.85
CA THR A 29 0.81 6.79 -1.83
C THR A 29 1.82 7.75 -2.44
N PHE A 30 3.00 7.22 -2.76
CA PHE A 30 3.99 7.87 -3.61
C PHE A 30 3.99 7.15 -4.96
N LEU A 31 3.51 7.83 -6.00
CA LEU A 31 3.42 7.28 -7.34
C LEU A 31 4.47 7.92 -8.24
N PHE A 32 5.30 7.09 -8.86
CA PHE A 32 6.24 7.50 -9.90
C PHE A 32 5.73 6.94 -11.22
N ILE A 33 5.40 7.84 -12.15
CA ILE A 33 4.91 7.49 -13.48
C ILE A 33 6.00 7.85 -14.47
N ASP A 34 6.48 6.85 -15.21
CA ASP A 34 7.34 7.06 -16.36
C ASP A 34 6.47 7.04 -17.62
N VAL A 35 6.58 8.09 -18.43
CA VAL A 35 5.74 8.30 -19.59
C VAL A 35 6.48 9.14 -20.62
N ASP A 36 6.28 8.82 -21.89
CA ASP A 36 6.83 9.61 -22.99
C ASP A 36 6.30 11.06 -22.91
N PRO A 37 7.18 12.08 -22.89
CA PRO A 37 6.76 13.48 -22.88
C PRO A 37 5.84 13.87 -24.05
N HIS A 38 5.84 13.14 -25.17
CA HIS A 38 4.91 13.37 -26.28
C HIS A 38 3.47 12.95 -25.99
N GLN A 39 3.25 12.11 -24.98
CA GLN A 39 1.93 11.64 -24.54
C GLN A 39 1.33 12.52 -23.43
N VAL A 40 2.05 13.56 -23.01
CA VAL A 40 1.73 14.36 -21.84
C VAL A 40 1.93 15.85 -22.11
N ASP A 41 0.84 16.62 -22.03
CA ASP A 41 0.89 18.06 -22.13
C ASP A 41 0.99 18.70 -20.73
N VAL A 42 2.14 19.31 -20.47
CA VAL A 42 2.48 19.98 -19.20
C VAL A 42 2.16 21.49 -19.25
N ASN A 43 1.74 22.03 -20.40
CA ASN A 43 1.62 23.47 -20.65
C ASN A 43 0.25 24.07 -20.31
N VAL A 44 -0.62 23.35 -19.62
CA VAL A 44 -2.06 23.69 -19.57
C VAL A 44 -2.40 24.86 -18.62
N HIS A 45 -1.52 25.23 -17.68
CA HIS A 45 -1.81 26.33 -16.73
C HIS A 45 -0.55 27.13 -16.37
N PRO A 46 -0.65 28.47 -16.14
CA PRO A 46 0.49 29.32 -15.76
C PRO A 46 1.26 28.86 -14.50
N ALA A 47 0.65 28.06 -13.62
CA ALA A 47 1.29 27.49 -12.44
C ALA A 47 2.07 26.18 -12.70
N LYS A 48 1.99 25.60 -13.92
CA LYS A 48 2.69 24.38 -14.36
C LYS A 48 2.56 23.17 -13.42
N ARG A 49 1.46 23.10 -12.67
CA ARG A 49 1.16 22.03 -11.70
C ARG A 49 0.21 20.98 -12.27
N GLU A 50 -0.54 21.30 -13.31
CA GLU A 50 -1.51 20.40 -13.90
C GLU A 50 -1.00 19.83 -15.21
N VAL A 51 -1.34 18.56 -15.45
CA VAL A 51 -0.86 17.78 -16.58
C VAL A 51 -2.04 17.14 -17.29
N ARG A 52 -2.10 17.30 -18.61
CA ARG A 52 -3.11 16.68 -19.47
C ARG A 52 -2.50 15.52 -20.24
N PHE A 53 -2.99 14.32 -19.95
CA PHE A 53 -2.63 13.12 -20.69
C PHE A 53 -3.32 13.13 -22.06
N ARG A 54 -2.64 12.65 -23.09
CA ARG A 54 -3.20 12.47 -24.43
C ARG A 54 -4.30 11.40 -24.44
N ASP A 55 -4.08 10.33 -23.68
CA ASP A 55 -5.08 9.31 -23.36
C ASP A 55 -5.31 9.20 -21.85
N PRO A 56 -6.23 10.01 -21.28
CA PRO A 56 -6.52 9.97 -19.86
C PRO A 56 -7.14 8.63 -19.42
N ALA A 57 -7.94 7.99 -20.29
CA ALA A 57 -8.63 6.75 -19.96
C ALA A 57 -7.65 5.59 -19.80
N GLY A 58 -6.72 5.43 -20.76
CA GLY A 58 -5.68 4.42 -20.68
C GLY A 58 -4.76 4.60 -19.47
N VAL A 59 -4.37 5.84 -19.15
CA VAL A 59 -3.57 6.14 -17.95
C VAL A 59 -4.31 5.75 -16.66
N ARG A 60 -5.61 6.11 -16.56
CA ARG A 60 -6.44 5.72 -15.41
C ARG A 60 -6.50 4.21 -15.26
N GLU A 61 -6.80 3.49 -16.34
CA GLU A 61 -6.92 2.03 -16.32
C GLU A 61 -5.60 1.37 -15.91
N ALA A 62 -4.47 1.82 -16.48
CA ALA A 62 -3.15 1.31 -16.14
C ALA A 62 -2.84 1.46 -14.64
N ILE A 63 -3.17 2.61 -14.05
CA ILE A 63 -2.97 2.87 -12.62
C ILE A 63 -3.86 1.98 -11.76
N VAL A 64 -5.17 1.90 -12.08
CA VAL A 64 -6.11 1.05 -11.33
C VAL A 64 -5.63 -0.39 -11.32
N GLN A 65 -5.27 -0.94 -12.49
CA GLN A 65 -4.80 -2.31 -12.58
C GLN A 65 -3.46 -2.52 -11.87
N ALA A 66 -2.52 -1.56 -11.96
CA ALA A 66 -1.23 -1.66 -11.26
C ALA A 66 -1.40 -1.68 -9.74
N VAL A 67 -2.29 -0.83 -9.21
CA VAL A 67 -2.61 -0.80 -7.78
C VAL A 67 -3.26 -2.10 -7.34
N GLN A 68 -4.28 -2.59 -8.08
CA GLN A 68 -4.96 -3.85 -7.75
C GLN A 68 -3.98 -5.04 -7.72
N ARG A 69 -3.17 -5.20 -8.76
CA ARG A 69 -2.13 -6.24 -8.82
C ARG A 69 -1.15 -6.14 -7.64
N THR A 70 -0.72 -4.94 -7.29
CA THR A 70 0.20 -4.72 -6.17
C THR A 70 -0.44 -5.01 -4.82
N LEU A 71 -1.73 -4.72 -4.63
CA LEU A 71 -2.45 -5.04 -3.40
C LEU A 71 -2.73 -6.55 -3.26
N GLU A 72 -2.86 -7.25 -4.37
CA GLU A 72 -2.99 -8.71 -4.40
C GLU A 72 -1.67 -9.41 -4.06
N SER A 73 -0.56 -9.04 -4.71
CA SER A 73 0.75 -9.66 -4.50
C SER A 73 1.46 -9.13 -3.24
N GLY A 74 1.40 -7.82 -3.03
CA GLY A 74 2.16 -7.10 -2.01
C GLY A 74 1.72 -7.39 -0.58
N ARG A 75 0.47 -7.84 -0.34
CA ARG A 75 0.04 -8.22 1.03
C ARG A 75 0.93 -9.30 1.65
N SER A 76 1.35 -10.27 0.86
CA SER A 76 2.18 -11.39 1.32
C SER A 76 3.62 -10.96 1.56
N GLU A 77 4.21 -10.23 0.61
CA GLU A 77 5.59 -9.74 0.73
C GLU A 77 5.74 -8.66 1.81
N TRP A 78 4.74 -7.78 1.96
CA TRP A 78 4.72 -6.73 2.99
C TRP A 78 4.64 -7.31 4.40
N ARG A 79 3.79 -8.34 4.62
CA ARG A 79 3.72 -9.06 5.90
C ARG A 79 5.05 -9.72 6.27
N GLN A 80 5.82 -10.16 5.29
CA GLN A 80 7.14 -10.78 5.51
C GLN A 80 8.21 -9.72 5.80
N LYS A 81 8.25 -8.62 5.02
CA LYS A 81 9.23 -7.54 5.19
C LYS A 81 9.02 -6.69 6.44
N PHE A 82 7.78 -6.51 6.88
CA PHE A 82 7.42 -5.68 8.03
C PHE A 82 6.77 -6.48 9.16
N SER A 83 6.92 -7.81 9.18
CA SER A 83 6.70 -8.55 10.43
C SER A 83 7.64 -7.98 11.47
N ALA A 84 7.06 -7.45 12.56
CA ALA A 84 7.82 -7.15 13.76
C ALA A 84 8.68 -8.38 14.09
N PRO A 85 9.96 -8.22 14.48
CA PRO A 85 10.72 -9.36 14.96
C PRO A 85 9.87 -9.99 16.07
N THR A 86 9.37 -11.19 15.80
CA THR A 86 8.69 -11.99 16.83
C THR A 86 9.77 -12.18 17.87
N ASN A 87 9.69 -11.44 18.97
CA ASN A 87 10.47 -11.77 20.15
C ASN A 87 9.90 -13.11 20.60
N VAL A 88 10.44 -14.18 20.05
CA VAL A 88 10.20 -15.53 20.53
C VAL A 88 10.69 -15.45 21.96
N VAL A 89 9.75 -15.45 22.91
CA VAL A 89 10.09 -15.63 24.32
C VAL A 89 10.65 -17.04 24.41
N ALA A 90 11.94 -17.16 24.14
CA ALA A 90 12.71 -18.37 24.30
C ALA A 90 12.86 -18.59 25.80
N GLY A 91 11.97 -19.44 26.33
CA GLY A 91 12.11 -20.04 27.64
C GLY A 91 11.58 -19.20 28.80
N VAL A 92 10.28 -19.28 29.05
CA VAL A 92 9.87 -19.50 30.44
C VAL A 92 9.78 -21.02 30.59
N PRO A 93 10.76 -21.69 31.24
CA PRO A 93 10.61 -23.09 31.56
C PRO A 93 9.41 -23.26 32.48
N ASP A 94 8.49 -24.05 31.99
CA ASP A 94 7.34 -24.62 32.68
C ASP A 94 7.85 -25.41 33.90
N ALA A 95 7.96 -24.76 35.05
CA ALA A 95 8.45 -25.36 36.29
C ALA A 95 7.66 -24.84 37.50
N VAL A 96 6.37 -25.12 37.52
CA VAL A 96 5.65 -25.36 38.76
C VAL A 96 4.99 -26.73 38.65
N SER A 97 5.78 -27.77 38.94
CA SER A 97 5.21 -29.04 39.39
C SER A 97 4.69 -28.84 40.83
N PRO A 98 3.50 -29.35 41.18
CA PRO A 98 3.02 -29.32 42.55
C PRO A 98 3.82 -30.33 43.39
N PRO A 99 4.13 -30.05 44.67
CA PRO A 99 4.61 -31.09 45.57
C PRO A 99 3.43 -31.99 45.95
N ALA A 100 3.37 -33.16 45.32
CA ALA A 100 2.64 -34.32 45.84
C ALA A 100 3.66 -35.28 46.43
N ASP A 101 3.53 -35.51 47.75
CA ASP A 101 3.80 -36.74 48.51
C ASP A 101 4.13 -36.36 49.96
N SER A 102 3.73 -37.04 51.03
CA SER A 102 2.68 -38.01 51.32
C SER A 102 2.86 -38.39 52.80
N SER A 103 1.77 -38.48 53.57
CA SER A 103 1.54 -39.38 54.72
C SER A 103 2.28 -39.20 56.08
N SER A 104 1.44 -39.30 57.13
CA SER A 104 1.68 -39.93 58.46
C SER A 104 2.11 -39.05 59.65
N ALA A 105 1.11 -38.61 60.44
CA ALA A 105 0.96 -38.91 61.87
C ALA A 105 -0.48 -38.58 62.31
#